data_AF-A0AAV9BI29-F1
#
_entry.id   AF-A0AAV9BI29-F1
#
_cell.length_a   1.000
_cell.length_b   1.000
_cell.length_c   1.000
_cell.angle_alpha   90.00
_cell.angle_beta   90.00
_cell.angle_gamma   90.00
#
_symmetry.space_group_name_H-M   'P 1'
#
loop_
_entity.id
_entity.type
_entity.pdbx_description
1 polymer ?
#
loop_
_entity_poly.entity_id
_entity_poly.type
_entity_poly.pdbx_seq_one_letter_code
_entity_poly.pdbx_strand_id
1 'polypeptide(L)'
;MGFSSLFLFCLTPIFRVSFDLRSFHSPSKIQGFMSIMASTEATSMEEDKTVPPKPRFEPLKAHEMSEGGVQFRKVNVPAHRFTPLKKSWMEIYTPVYEQMKVDIRMNLKARKVEMKTKPDTPDVGNLQKCADFVHAFMLGFDPMDAIALLRLDDLYVETFEIKDVKTLRGEHLSRAIGRLSGKGGKTKFAIENSTRTRIVIADTKIHILGSFLNIKVARDSLCSLILGSPAGKVYSKLRAVSARLAEKF
;
A
#
# COMPACT_ATOMS: atom_id res chain seq x y z
N MET A 1 22.29 50.94 -46.11
CA MET A 1 23.48 50.09 -45.86
C MET A 1 23.11 49.15 -44.72
N GLY A 2 22.78 47.88 -44.89
CA GLY A 2 23.12 46.93 -45.94
C GLY A 2 23.79 45.72 -45.27
N PHE A 3 23.33 44.53 -45.65
CA PHE A 3 23.86 43.17 -45.37
C PHE A 3 23.43 42.53 -44.03
N SER A 4 22.58 41.50 -43.97
CA SER A 4 22.42 40.24 -44.76
C SER A 4 23.42 39.14 -44.37
N SER A 5 22.89 37.90 -44.40
CA SER A 5 23.56 36.59 -44.50
C SER A 5 23.80 35.84 -43.18
N LEU A 6 22.97 34.83 -42.84
CA LEU A 6 23.00 33.41 -43.29
C LEU A 6 24.14 32.58 -42.69
N PHE A 7 23.76 31.53 -41.93
CA PHE A 7 24.34 30.17 -41.81
C PHE A 7 23.46 29.46 -40.76
N LEU A 8 22.53 28.53 -41.03
CA LEU A 8 22.49 27.27 -41.78
C LEU A 8 23.33 26.12 -41.18
N PHE A 9 22.63 24.99 -40.95
CA PHE A 9 23.05 23.60 -40.64
C PHE A 9 23.42 23.19 -39.19
N CYS A 10 22.59 22.33 -38.60
CA CYS A 10 22.84 20.88 -38.35
C CYS A 10 21.61 20.27 -37.62
N LEU A 11 20.73 19.51 -38.29
CA LEU A 11 20.67 18.04 -38.32
C LEU A 11 20.68 17.33 -36.94
N THR A 12 19.54 16.67 -36.69
CA THR A 12 19.34 15.33 -36.08
C THR A 12 19.13 15.09 -34.57
N PRO A 13 18.35 14.02 -34.22
CA PRO A 13 17.69 13.79 -32.94
C PRO A 13 18.35 12.65 -32.12
N ILE A 14 18.32 12.74 -30.79
CA ILE A 14 18.94 11.78 -29.86
C ILE A 14 18.12 11.89 -28.54
N PHE A 15 17.53 10.88 -27.89
CA PHE A 15 17.96 9.50 -27.63
C PHE A 15 16.78 8.51 -27.58
N ARG A 16 17.04 7.35 -28.19
CA ARG A 16 16.26 6.12 -28.31
C ARG A 16 16.57 5.24 -27.09
N VAL A 17 15.57 4.74 -26.35
CA VAL A 17 15.81 3.65 -25.38
C VAL A 17 15.52 2.34 -26.09
N SER A 18 16.60 1.60 -26.27
CA SER A 18 16.70 0.33 -26.97
C SER A 18 15.90 -0.79 -26.32
N PHE A 19 15.19 -1.49 -27.19
CA PHE A 19 14.95 -2.92 -27.16
C PHE A 19 16.30 -3.63 -27.02
N ASP A 20 16.50 -4.46 -26.00
CA ASP A 20 17.63 -5.39 -25.98
C ASP A 20 17.11 -6.82 -25.87
N LEU A 21 17.26 -7.52 -26.99
CA LEU A 21 16.98 -8.92 -27.15
C LEU A 21 18.18 -9.70 -26.62
N ARG A 22 17.88 -10.59 -25.68
CA ARG A 22 18.62 -11.81 -25.32
C ARG A 22 19.71 -12.19 -26.34
N SER A 23 20.97 -12.12 -25.90
CA SER A 23 22.05 -12.91 -26.48
C SER A 23 22.39 -14.08 -25.57
N PHE A 24 22.58 -15.21 -26.24
CA PHE A 24 23.09 -16.50 -25.81
C PHE A 24 24.37 -16.42 -24.98
N HIS A 25 24.47 -17.27 -23.95
CA HIS A 25 25.56 -18.26 -23.87
C HIS A 25 25.16 -19.42 -22.95
N SER A 26 25.31 -20.63 -23.48
CA SER A 26 25.26 -21.93 -22.77
C SER A 26 26.47 -22.10 -21.83
N PRO A 27 26.49 -23.09 -20.91
CA PRO A 27 27.02 -24.40 -21.30
C PRO A 27 26.33 -25.63 -20.68
N SER A 28 26.29 -26.67 -21.52
CA SER A 28 26.38 -28.11 -21.25
C SER A 28 26.03 -28.70 -19.85
N LYS A 29 25.11 -29.67 -19.88
CA LYS A 29 25.41 -31.02 -19.38
C LYS A 29 24.60 -32.07 -20.15
N ILE A 30 25.37 -32.91 -20.84
CA ILE A 30 24.99 -34.13 -21.55
C ILE A 30 25.06 -35.29 -20.54
N GLN A 31 24.19 -36.28 -20.74
CA GLN A 31 24.24 -37.71 -20.35
C GLN A 31 22.92 -38.10 -19.66
N GLY A 32 22.12 -39.05 -20.16
CA GLY A 32 22.30 -39.93 -21.30
C GLY A 32 20.97 -40.64 -21.56
N PHE A 33 20.74 -40.97 -22.83
CA PHE A 33 19.61 -41.77 -23.28
C PHE A 33 20.16 -42.73 -24.33
N MET A 34 20.44 -43.98 -23.93
CA MET A 34 20.33 -45.14 -24.82
C MET A 34 20.42 -46.44 -24.02
N SER A 35 19.80 -47.49 -24.57
CA SER A 35 19.68 -48.89 -24.12
C SER A 35 18.52 -49.15 -23.14
N ILE A 36 17.61 -50.12 -23.31
CA ILE A 36 17.52 -51.32 -24.18
C ILE A 36 16.03 -51.72 -24.31
N MET A 37 15.61 -52.18 -25.50
CA MET A 37 14.48 -53.11 -25.67
C MET A 37 15.03 -54.54 -25.68
N ALA A 38 14.57 -55.40 -24.78
CA ALA A 38 14.62 -56.85 -24.92
C ALA A 38 13.55 -57.49 -24.02
N SER A 39 12.61 -58.15 -24.68
CA SER A 39 11.57 -59.04 -24.15
C SER A 39 12.13 -60.30 -23.47
N THR A 40 11.47 -60.83 -22.43
CA THR A 40 11.11 -62.27 -22.22
C THR A 40 10.26 -62.40 -20.93
N GLU A 41 9.34 -63.36 -20.95
CA GLU A 41 8.20 -63.66 -20.06
C GLU A 41 8.54 -64.06 -18.60
N ALA A 42 7.58 -63.84 -17.68
CA ALA A 42 7.08 -64.87 -16.74
C ALA A 42 5.88 -64.36 -15.92
N THR A 43 4.84 -65.18 -15.88
CA THR A 43 3.56 -65.04 -15.18
C THR A 43 3.71 -65.07 -13.64
N SER A 44 2.97 -64.21 -12.94
CA SER A 44 2.24 -64.58 -11.71
C SER A 44 1.16 -63.54 -11.43
N MET A 45 -0.08 -64.01 -11.40
CA MET A 45 -1.25 -63.29 -10.92
C MET A 45 -1.24 -63.38 -9.38
N GLU A 46 -1.14 -62.25 -8.71
CA GLU A 46 -1.70 -62.07 -7.37
C GLU A 46 -2.62 -60.84 -7.42
N GLU A 47 -3.90 -61.09 -7.22
CA GLU A 47 -4.93 -60.08 -7.07
C GLU A 47 -4.74 -59.37 -5.72
N ASP A 48 -4.14 -58.18 -5.74
CA ASP A 48 -4.27 -57.21 -4.65
C ASP A 48 -4.98 -55.95 -5.16
N LYS A 49 -6.00 -55.51 -4.42
CA LYS A 49 -6.93 -54.45 -4.82
C LYS A 49 -6.19 -53.11 -4.91
N THR A 50 -5.71 -52.77 -6.10
CA THR A 50 -5.04 -51.48 -6.34
C THR A 50 -6.06 -50.35 -6.36
N VAL A 51 -6.22 -49.68 -5.22
CA VAL A 51 -6.82 -48.34 -5.18
C VAL A 51 -5.97 -47.45 -6.08
N PRO A 52 -6.55 -46.70 -7.05
CA PRO A 52 -5.76 -45.83 -7.92
C PRO A 52 -4.94 -44.88 -7.05
N PRO A 53 -3.64 -44.66 -7.37
CA PRO A 53 -2.81 -43.76 -6.58
C PRO A 53 -3.49 -42.40 -6.53
N LYS A 54 -3.75 -41.91 -5.32
CA LYS A 54 -4.45 -40.63 -5.10
C LYS A 54 -3.78 -39.56 -5.97
N PRO A 55 -4.53 -38.85 -6.84
CA PRO A 55 -3.96 -37.79 -7.65
C PRO A 55 -3.29 -36.77 -6.73
N ARG A 56 -1.99 -36.60 -6.90
CA ARG A 56 -1.19 -35.64 -6.13
C ARG A 56 -1.35 -34.29 -6.82
N PHE A 57 -2.35 -33.53 -6.40
CA PHE A 57 -2.52 -32.16 -6.88
C PHE A 57 -1.38 -31.31 -6.34
N GLU A 58 -0.61 -30.70 -7.24
CA GLU A 58 0.31 -29.63 -6.85
C GLU A 58 -0.51 -28.44 -6.32
N PRO A 59 -0.03 -27.73 -5.28
CA PRO A 59 -0.73 -26.54 -4.82
C PRO A 59 -0.82 -25.53 -5.97
N LEU A 60 -2.05 -25.17 -6.34
CA LEU A 60 -2.32 -24.15 -7.36
C LEU A 60 -1.55 -22.87 -7.01
N LYS A 61 -0.90 -22.26 -8.01
CA LYS A 61 -0.29 -20.94 -7.81
C LYS A 61 -1.43 -19.95 -7.59
N ALA A 62 -1.23 -18.92 -6.76
CA ALA A 62 -2.24 -17.90 -6.45
C ALA A 62 -2.88 -17.27 -7.71
N HIS A 63 -2.16 -17.28 -8.84
CA HIS A 63 -2.64 -16.86 -10.15
C HIS A 63 -3.77 -17.74 -10.73
N GLU A 64 -3.77 -19.05 -10.47
CA GLU A 64 -4.76 -20.01 -10.96
C GLU A 64 -6.03 -20.03 -10.09
N MET A 65 -5.93 -19.62 -8.82
CA MET A 65 -7.10 -19.43 -7.94
C MET A 65 -7.98 -18.24 -8.36
N SER A 66 -7.45 -17.36 -9.21
CA SER A 66 -8.09 -16.10 -9.62
C SER A 66 -8.39 -16.07 -11.12
N GLU A 67 -8.75 -17.20 -11.73
CA GLU A 67 -9.17 -17.30 -13.15
C GLU A 67 -8.25 -16.57 -14.16
N GLY A 68 -6.96 -16.37 -13.86
CA GLY A 68 -6.02 -15.66 -14.74
C GLY A 68 -6.40 -14.21 -15.11
N GLY A 69 -7.43 -13.62 -14.49
CA GLY A 69 -7.96 -12.31 -14.85
C GLY A 69 -7.09 -11.18 -14.31
N VAL A 70 -6.66 -10.27 -15.19
CA VAL A 70 -6.04 -9.01 -14.76
C VAL A 70 -7.05 -8.21 -13.97
N GLN A 71 -6.77 -7.98 -12.69
CA GLN A 71 -7.64 -7.20 -11.82
C GLN A 71 -7.29 -5.72 -11.94
N PHE A 72 -8.33 -4.89 -12.05
CA PHE A 72 -8.21 -3.45 -12.19
C PHE A 72 -8.81 -2.76 -10.97
N ARG A 73 -8.06 -1.83 -10.37
CA ARG A 73 -8.57 -0.97 -9.30
C ARG A 73 -8.28 0.48 -9.62
N LYS A 74 -9.25 1.34 -9.36
CA LYS A 74 -9.15 2.78 -9.62
C LYS A 74 -9.46 3.55 -8.34
N VAL A 75 -8.58 4.48 -7.99
CA VAL A 75 -8.73 5.38 -6.84
C VAL A 75 -8.91 6.80 -7.35
N ASN A 76 -9.92 7.51 -6.83
CA ASN A 76 -10.21 8.88 -7.22
C ASN A 76 -9.29 9.85 -6.48
N VAL A 77 -8.85 10.91 -7.17
CA VAL A 77 -7.97 11.94 -6.60
C VAL A 77 -8.71 13.24 -6.32
N PRO A 78 -8.79 13.68 -5.04
CA PRO A 78 -9.28 15.01 -4.70
C PRO A 78 -8.40 16.11 -5.31
N ALA A 79 -9.03 17.22 -5.70
CA ALA A 79 -8.33 18.32 -6.37
C ALA A 79 -7.18 18.91 -5.53
N HIS A 80 -7.38 19.06 -4.21
CA HIS A 80 -6.39 19.63 -3.29
C HIS A 80 -5.14 18.75 -3.10
N ARG A 81 -5.22 17.44 -3.41
CA ARG A 81 -4.10 16.49 -3.29
C ARG A 81 -3.40 16.20 -4.61
N PHE A 82 -3.85 16.77 -5.73
CA PHE A 82 -3.25 16.47 -7.03
C PHE A 82 -1.82 17.03 -7.18
N THR A 83 -1.57 18.23 -6.66
CA THR A 83 -0.23 18.84 -6.65
C THR A 83 0.79 18.03 -5.84
N PRO A 84 0.52 17.64 -4.57
CA PRO A 84 1.46 16.81 -3.82
C PRO A 84 1.63 15.41 -4.42
N LEU A 85 0.58 14.83 -5.02
CA LEU A 85 0.68 13.53 -5.70
C LEU A 85 1.71 13.54 -6.82
N LYS A 86 1.75 14.61 -7.64
CA LYS A 86 2.75 14.75 -8.70
C LYS A 86 4.17 14.91 -8.16
N LYS A 87 4.34 15.65 -7.07
CA LYS A 87 5.65 15.92 -6.46
C LYS A 87 6.26 14.64 -5.87
N SER A 88 5.46 13.88 -5.12
CA SER A 88 5.89 12.63 -4.47
C SER A 88 5.58 11.38 -5.28
N TRP A 89 5.37 11.50 -6.60
CA TRP A 89 4.97 10.35 -7.44
C TRP A 89 6.03 9.24 -7.43
N MET A 90 7.32 9.59 -7.47
CA MET A 90 8.40 8.61 -7.46
C MET A 90 8.41 7.81 -6.15
N GLU A 91 8.21 8.47 -5.01
CA GLU A 91 8.15 7.83 -3.68
C GLU A 91 6.98 6.85 -3.54
N ILE A 92 5.88 7.10 -4.27
CA ILE A 92 4.71 6.21 -4.30
C ILE A 92 4.91 5.06 -5.30
N TYR A 93 5.48 5.35 -6.46
CA TYR A 93 5.67 4.39 -7.53
C TYR A 93 6.69 3.30 -7.17
N THR A 94 7.86 3.69 -6.64
CA THR A 94 8.95 2.78 -6.32
C THR A 94 8.54 1.60 -5.42
N PRO A 95 7.95 1.81 -4.22
CA PRO A 95 7.59 0.70 -3.34
C PRO A 95 6.49 -0.20 -3.94
N VAL A 96 5.56 0.36 -4.70
CA VAL A 96 4.49 -0.45 -5.30
C VAL A 96 5.03 -1.31 -6.46
N TYR A 97 5.89 -0.73 -7.30
CA TYR A 97 6.46 -1.44 -8.43
C TYR A 97 7.45 -2.52 -7.97
N GLU A 98 8.35 -2.19 -7.05
CA GLU A 98 9.42 -3.09 -6.62
C GLU A 98 8.94 -4.17 -5.65
N GLN A 99 8.18 -3.79 -4.61
CA GLN A 99 7.79 -4.74 -3.56
C GLN A 99 6.57 -5.56 -3.96
N MET A 100 5.55 -4.89 -4.51
CA MET A 100 4.25 -5.51 -4.79
C MET A 100 4.11 -5.98 -6.24
N LYS A 101 4.98 -5.55 -7.16
CA LYS A 101 4.95 -5.88 -8.61
C LYS A 101 3.64 -5.51 -9.32
N VAL A 102 2.98 -4.46 -8.84
CA VAL A 102 1.72 -3.94 -9.41
C VAL A 102 2.04 -2.78 -10.36
N ASP A 103 1.38 -2.73 -11.52
CA ASP A 103 1.47 -1.57 -12.41
C ASP A 103 0.56 -0.46 -11.91
N ILE A 104 1.14 0.73 -11.71
CA ILE A 104 0.40 1.95 -11.40
C ILE A 104 0.49 2.92 -12.57
N ARG A 105 -0.66 3.48 -12.94
CA ARG A 105 -0.78 4.56 -13.93
C ARG A 105 -1.61 5.70 -13.38
N MET A 106 -1.15 6.94 -13.57
CA MET A 106 -1.96 8.13 -13.30
C MET A 106 -2.62 8.63 -14.58
N ASN A 107 -3.94 8.78 -14.56
CA ASN A 107 -4.68 9.45 -15.63
C ASN A 107 -4.90 10.92 -15.23
N LEU A 108 -4.19 11.84 -15.89
CA LEU A 108 -4.23 13.27 -15.57
C LEU A 108 -5.57 13.92 -15.94
N LYS A 109 -6.25 13.44 -16.98
CA LYS A 109 -7.54 13.99 -17.43
C LYS A 109 -8.68 13.58 -16.49
N ALA A 110 -8.72 12.30 -16.14
CA ALA A 110 -9.74 11.76 -15.25
C ALA A 110 -9.45 12.02 -13.75
N ARG A 111 -8.23 12.43 -13.39
CA ARG A 111 -7.74 12.54 -12.00
C ARG A 111 -7.99 11.26 -11.20
N LYS A 112 -7.58 10.13 -11.80
CA LYS A 112 -7.67 8.80 -11.21
C LYS A 112 -6.32 8.11 -11.27
N VAL A 113 -6.01 7.38 -10.21
CA VAL A 113 -4.89 6.45 -10.18
C VAL A 113 -5.46 5.07 -10.50
N GLU A 114 -4.97 4.49 -11.58
CA GLU A 114 -5.32 3.16 -12.05
C GLU A 114 -4.22 2.19 -11.67
N MET A 115 -4.60 1.04 -11.14
CA MET A 115 -3.68 -0.02 -10.75
C MET A 115 -4.09 -1.31 -11.42
N LYS A 116 -3.10 -2.10 -11.84
CA LYS A 116 -3.29 -3.35 -12.57
C LYS A 116 -2.36 -4.42 -12.03
N THR A 117 -2.88 -5.63 -11.83
CA THR A 117 -2.04 -6.78 -11.50
C THR A 117 -1.26 -7.26 -12.72
N LYS A 118 -0.03 -7.73 -12.49
CA LYS A 118 0.79 -8.42 -13.49
C LYS A 118 0.70 -9.94 -13.28
N PRO A 119 0.97 -10.77 -14.29
CA PRO A 119 1.13 -12.21 -14.08
C PRO A 119 2.29 -12.56 -13.12
N ASP A 120 3.23 -11.64 -12.91
CA ASP A 120 4.35 -11.77 -11.96
C ASP A 120 3.97 -11.36 -10.51
N THR A 121 2.71 -11.00 -10.24
CA THR A 121 2.28 -10.74 -8.86
C THR A 121 2.15 -12.04 -8.07
N PRO A 122 2.80 -12.15 -6.89
CA PRO A 122 2.78 -13.38 -6.10
C PRO A 122 1.46 -13.60 -5.37
N ASP A 123 0.71 -12.53 -5.07
CA ASP A 123 -0.53 -12.57 -4.31
C ASP A 123 -1.58 -11.55 -4.79
N VAL A 124 -2.85 -11.93 -4.67
CA VAL A 124 -4.03 -11.12 -5.04
C VAL A 124 -4.23 -9.98 -4.03
N GLY A 125 -3.89 -10.21 -2.75
CA GLY A 125 -4.01 -9.23 -1.67
C GLY A 125 -3.12 -7.99 -1.87
N ASN A 126 -2.03 -8.12 -2.63
CA ASN A 126 -1.12 -7.00 -2.91
C ASN A 126 -1.82 -5.85 -3.65
N LEU A 127 -2.77 -6.15 -4.56
CA LEU A 127 -3.53 -5.10 -5.24
C LEU A 127 -4.36 -4.29 -4.24
N GLN A 128 -4.96 -4.96 -3.25
CA GLN A 128 -5.77 -4.30 -2.24
C GLN A 128 -4.89 -3.46 -1.30
N LYS A 129 -3.74 -3.96 -0.85
CA LYS A 129 -2.76 -3.20 -0.06
C LYS A 129 -2.27 -1.94 -0.79
N CYS A 130 -1.98 -2.04 -2.09
CA CYS A 130 -1.63 -0.88 -2.90
C CYS A 130 -2.79 0.14 -2.99
N ALA A 131 -4.04 -0.35 -3.05
CA ALA A 131 -5.20 0.53 -3.13
C ALA A 131 -5.38 1.29 -1.82
N ASP A 132 -5.18 0.60 -0.70
CA ASP A 132 -5.24 1.19 0.65
C ASP A 132 -4.09 2.16 0.91
N PHE A 133 -2.88 1.86 0.40
CA PHE A 133 -1.74 2.77 0.41
C PHE A 133 -2.04 4.08 -0.32
N VAL A 134 -2.52 3.99 -1.57
CA VAL A 134 -2.91 5.18 -2.35
C VAL A 134 -4.04 5.91 -1.65
N HIS A 135 -5.05 5.19 -1.14
CA HIS A 135 -6.17 5.78 -0.41
C HIS A 135 -5.70 6.54 0.83
N ALA A 136 -4.80 5.97 1.65
CA ALA A 136 -4.22 6.65 2.80
C ALA A 136 -3.51 7.95 2.41
N PHE A 137 -2.75 7.93 1.30
CA PHE A 137 -2.15 9.15 0.77
C PHE A 137 -3.21 10.19 0.34
N MET A 138 -4.36 9.76 -0.19
CA MET A 138 -5.45 10.68 -0.55
C MET A 138 -6.10 11.32 0.69
N LEU A 139 -6.15 10.60 1.80
CA LEU A 139 -6.66 11.09 3.09
C LEU A 139 -5.71 12.10 3.77
N GLY A 140 -4.50 12.26 3.25
CA GLY A 140 -3.56 13.29 3.70
C GLY A 140 -2.35 12.77 4.49
N PHE A 141 -2.18 11.45 4.60
CA PHE A 141 -0.97 10.88 5.20
C PHE A 141 0.26 11.14 4.32
N ASP A 142 1.42 11.19 4.95
CA ASP A 142 2.71 11.31 4.26
C ASP A 142 3.07 9.98 3.57
N PRO A 143 3.76 10.01 2.41
CA PRO A 143 4.16 8.79 1.70
C PRO A 143 4.97 7.83 2.58
N MET A 144 5.88 8.38 3.39
CA MET A 144 6.74 7.60 4.28
C MET A 144 5.96 6.84 5.36
N ASP A 145 4.92 7.45 5.92
CA ASP A 145 4.05 6.80 6.89
C ASP A 145 3.14 5.77 6.23
N ALA A 146 2.65 6.08 5.02
CA ALA A 146 1.79 5.17 4.26
C ALA A 146 2.54 3.90 3.82
N ILE A 147 3.87 3.94 3.59
CA ILE A 147 4.68 2.74 3.29
C ILE A 147 4.56 1.68 4.39
N ALA A 148 4.29 2.07 5.64
CA ALA A 148 4.08 1.13 6.73
C ALA A 148 2.91 0.15 6.46
N LEU A 149 1.89 0.58 5.71
CA LEU A 149 0.76 -0.28 5.29
C LEU A 149 1.16 -1.37 4.31
N LEU A 150 2.25 -1.16 3.54
CA LEU A 150 2.75 -2.18 2.62
C LEU A 150 3.58 -3.25 3.33
N ARG A 151 4.15 -2.91 4.50
CA ARG A 151 5.06 -3.78 5.25
C ARG A 151 4.33 -4.65 6.27
N LEU A 152 3.34 -4.09 6.98
CA LEU A 152 2.59 -4.79 8.03
C LEU A 152 1.09 -4.75 7.74
N ASP A 153 0.46 -5.92 7.83
CA ASP A 153 -0.96 -6.11 7.52
C ASP A 153 -1.89 -5.75 8.71
N ASP A 154 -1.31 -5.55 9.90
CA ASP A 154 -2.04 -5.21 11.12
C ASP A 154 -2.28 -3.70 11.32
N LEU A 155 -1.87 -2.88 10.34
CA LEU A 155 -2.12 -1.45 10.34
C LEU A 155 -3.42 -1.14 9.61
N TYR A 156 -4.28 -0.39 10.28
CA TYR A 156 -5.57 0.03 9.78
C TYR A 156 -5.64 1.54 9.69
N VAL A 157 -6.44 2.04 8.76
CA VAL A 157 -6.79 3.45 8.65
C VAL A 157 -8.24 3.62 9.06
N GLU A 158 -8.47 4.45 10.06
CA GLU A 158 -9.80 4.81 10.52
C GLU A 158 -10.11 6.27 10.22
N THR A 159 -11.31 6.52 9.73
CA THR A 159 -11.85 7.87 9.56
C THR A 159 -12.93 8.11 10.60
N PHE A 160 -12.79 9.21 11.32
CA PHE A 160 -13.69 9.61 12.40
C PHE A 160 -14.18 11.03 12.18
N GLU A 161 -15.48 11.29 12.29
CA GLU A 161 -16.03 12.64 12.19
C GLU A 161 -16.33 13.23 13.57
N ILE A 162 -15.99 14.51 13.77
CA ILE A 162 -16.21 15.19 15.06
C ILE A 162 -17.71 15.25 15.42
N LYS A 163 -18.58 15.26 14.40
CA LYS A 163 -20.04 15.34 14.54
C LYS A 163 -20.64 14.10 15.21
N ASP A 164 -20.00 12.94 15.10
CA ASP A 164 -20.52 11.68 15.63
C ASP A 164 -20.50 11.64 17.16
N VAL A 165 -19.57 12.35 17.80
CA VAL A 165 -19.47 12.43 19.26
C VAL A 165 -20.29 13.58 19.82
N LYS A 166 -20.28 14.73 19.14
CA LYS A 166 -21.04 15.90 19.58
C LYS A 166 -21.44 16.74 18.39
N THR A 167 -22.72 17.10 18.32
CA THR A 167 -23.25 18.03 17.32
C THR A 167 -22.81 19.46 17.65
N LEU A 168 -21.59 19.81 17.25
CA LEU A 168 -21.00 21.14 17.44
C LEU A 168 -21.31 22.04 16.24
N ARG A 169 -21.59 23.33 16.52
CA ARG A 169 -21.83 24.36 15.49
C ARG A 169 -20.73 25.42 15.54
N GLY A 170 -20.29 25.87 14.36
CA GLY A 170 -19.44 27.05 14.14
C GLY A 170 -18.27 27.18 15.12
N GLU A 171 -18.35 28.17 16.01
CA GLU A 171 -17.29 28.52 16.96
C GLU A 171 -16.85 27.34 17.85
N HIS A 172 -17.80 26.51 18.28
CA HIS A 172 -17.48 25.37 19.12
C HIS A 172 -16.71 24.27 18.36
N LEU A 173 -16.93 24.14 17.05
CA LEU A 173 -16.17 23.21 16.21
C LEU A 173 -14.72 23.69 16.05
N SER A 174 -14.52 24.97 15.71
CA SER A 174 -13.19 25.57 15.62
C SER A 174 -12.42 25.47 16.95
N ARG A 175 -13.10 25.71 18.07
CA ARG A 175 -12.52 25.54 19.41
C ARG A 175 -12.13 24.09 19.69
N ALA A 176 -12.96 23.11 19.30
CA ALA A 176 -12.63 21.69 19.47
C ALA A 176 -11.41 21.30 18.64
N ILE A 177 -11.32 21.74 17.37
CA ILE A 177 -10.17 21.52 16.50
C ILE A 177 -8.90 22.15 17.10
N GLY A 178 -9.01 23.37 17.63
CA GLY A 178 -7.91 24.05 18.32
C GLY A 178 -7.38 23.28 19.54
N ARG A 179 -8.25 22.57 20.27
CA ARG A 179 -7.86 21.72 21.40
C ARG A 179 -7.22 20.40 20.98
N LEU A 180 -7.67 19.82 19.87
CA LEU A 180 -7.10 18.59 19.31
C LEU A 180 -5.67 18.79 18.82
N SER A 181 -5.42 19.90 18.11
CA SER A 181 -4.08 20.27 17.68
C SER A 181 -3.22 20.75 18.85
N GLY A 182 -3.81 21.58 19.73
CA GLY A 182 -3.06 22.30 20.76
C GLY A 182 -2.15 23.39 20.16
N LYS A 183 -1.36 24.06 20.99
CA LYS A 183 -0.43 25.10 20.52
C LYS A 183 0.64 24.46 19.62
N GLY A 184 0.58 24.75 18.32
CA GLY A 184 1.54 24.25 17.33
C GLY A 184 1.54 22.72 17.16
N GLY A 185 0.40 22.06 17.36
CA GLY A 185 0.31 20.60 17.19
C GLY A 185 0.86 19.77 18.35
N LYS A 186 1.25 20.39 19.48
CA LYS A 186 1.84 19.68 20.63
C LYS A 186 0.95 18.58 21.19
N THR A 187 -0.37 18.81 21.26
CA THR A 187 -1.31 17.83 21.81
C THR A 187 -1.49 16.66 20.86
N LYS A 188 -1.62 16.94 19.56
CA LYS A 188 -1.61 15.93 18.50
C LYS A 188 -0.36 15.06 18.58
N PHE A 189 0.82 15.67 18.58
CA PHE A 189 2.10 14.95 18.61
C PHE A 189 2.30 14.13 19.89
N ALA A 190 1.84 14.63 21.04
CA ALA A 190 1.87 13.89 22.29
C ALA A 190 1.02 12.62 22.25
N ILE A 191 -0.17 12.69 21.63
CA ILE A 191 -1.02 11.51 21.43
C ILE A 191 -0.33 10.54 20.47
N GLU A 192 0.11 11.01 19.31
CA GLU A 192 0.80 10.20 18.29
C GLU A 192 1.99 9.42 18.86
N ASN A 193 2.84 10.08 19.66
CA ASN A 193 3.99 9.43 20.29
C ASN A 193 3.58 8.41 21.36
N SER A 194 2.53 8.71 22.13
CA SER A 194 2.06 7.83 23.21
C SER A 194 1.41 6.55 22.68
N THR A 195 0.65 6.65 21.58
CA THR A 195 -0.08 5.52 20.98
C THR A 195 0.64 4.89 19.79
N ARG A 196 1.77 5.45 19.33
CA ARG A 196 2.49 5.04 18.10
C ARG A 196 1.55 5.02 16.88
N THR A 197 0.72 6.05 16.76
CA THR A 197 -0.22 6.22 15.65
C THR A 197 0.12 7.46 14.86
N ARG A 198 -0.28 7.53 13.59
CA ARG A 198 -0.24 8.76 12.79
C ARG A 198 -1.64 9.34 12.68
N ILE A 199 -1.78 10.64 12.91
CA ILE A 199 -3.08 11.31 12.91
C ILE A 199 -3.04 12.43 11.88
N VAL A 200 -4.10 12.53 11.07
CA VAL A 200 -4.33 13.67 10.17
C VAL A 200 -5.64 14.31 10.56
N ILE A 201 -5.61 15.63 10.78
CA ILE A 201 -6.80 16.40 11.17
C ILE A 201 -7.21 17.20 9.93
N ALA A 202 -8.40 16.91 9.40
CA ALA A 202 -8.99 17.55 8.22
C ALA A 202 -10.32 18.21 8.59
N ASP A 203 -10.24 19.34 9.29
CA ASP A 203 -11.35 20.17 9.81
C ASP A 203 -12.44 19.37 10.55
N THR A 204 -13.34 18.73 9.80
CA THR A 204 -14.46 17.92 10.32
C THR A 204 -14.11 16.45 10.50
N LYS A 205 -13.18 15.93 9.71
CA LYS A 205 -12.77 14.52 9.71
C LYS A 205 -11.37 14.39 10.31
N ILE A 206 -11.15 13.31 11.04
CA ILE A 206 -9.87 12.95 11.62
C ILE A 206 -9.55 11.56 11.12
N HIS A 207 -8.37 11.39 10.55
CA HIS A 207 -7.88 10.10 10.08
C HIS A 207 -6.81 9.61 11.05
N ILE A 208 -6.91 8.36 11.48
CA ILE A 208 -5.96 7.72 12.39
C ILE A 208 -5.42 6.48 11.69
N LEU A 209 -4.09 6.35 11.66
CA LEU A 209 -3.40 5.18 11.15
C LEU A 209 -2.65 4.50 12.29
N GLY A 210 -2.82 3.19 12.42
CA GLY A 210 -2.11 2.37 13.40
C GLY A 210 -2.73 0.99 13.61
N SER A 211 -2.28 0.27 14.64
CA SER A 211 -2.92 -0.98 15.05
C SER A 211 -4.26 -0.73 15.74
N PHE A 212 -5.18 -1.67 15.63
CA PHE A 212 -6.55 -1.55 16.14
C PHE A 212 -6.64 -1.12 17.62
N LEU A 213 -5.83 -1.74 18.50
CA LEU A 213 -5.81 -1.41 19.93
C LEU A 213 -5.34 0.04 20.18
N ASN A 214 -4.31 0.48 19.45
CA ASN A 214 -3.74 1.81 19.59
C ASN A 214 -4.69 2.87 19.04
N ILE A 215 -5.36 2.58 17.91
CA ILE A 215 -6.40 3.43 17.34
C ILE A 215 -7.52 3.64 18.35
N LYS A 216 -7.97 2.60 19.05
CA LYS A 216 -9.02 2.72 20.08
C LYS A 216 -8.61 3.69 21.19
N VAL A 217 -7.39 3.57 21.70
CA VAL A 217 -6.87 4.46 22.75
C VAL A 217 -6.73 5.90 22.26
N ALA A 218 -6.26 6.09 21.02
CA ALA A 218 -6.17 7.40 20.38
C ALA A 218 -7.57 8.02 20.22
N ARG A 219 -8.54 7.25 19.72
CA ARG A 219 -9.93 7.68 19.55
C ARG A 219 -10.53 8.11 20.88
N ASP A 220 -10.41 7.31 21.93
CA ASP A 220 -10.92 7.65 23.27
C ASP A 220 -10.34 8.97 23.81
N SER A 221 -9.06 9.22 23.51
CA SER A 221 -8.36 10.44 23.92
C SER A 221 -8.84 11.65 23.12
N LEU A 222 -9.03 11.51 21.81
CA LEU A 222 -9.60 12.55 20.95
C LEU A 222 -11.05 12.86 21.33
N CYS A 223 -11.89 11.84 21.57
CA CYS A 223 -13.26 11.98 22.06
C CYS A 223 -13.30 12.74 23.39
N SER A 224 -12.40 12.41 24.32
CA SER A 224 -12.31 13.10 25.62
C SER A 224 -11.99 14.60 25.47
N LEU A 225 -11.13 14.95 24.52
CA LEU A 225 -10.80 16.34 24.19
C LEU A 225 -11.99 17.07 23.54
N ILE A 226 -12.69 16.43 22.61
CA ILE A 226 -13.90 16.97 21.96
C ILE A 226 -15.00 17.25 22.99
N LEU A 227 -15.19 16.34 23.95
CA LEU A 227 -16.24 16.45 24.97
C LEU A 227 -16.05 17.62 25.93
N GLY A 228 -14.82 18.09 26.15
CA GLY A 228 -14.57 19.13 27.16
C GLY A 228 -13.46 18.83 28.15
N SER A 229 -12.94 17.61 28.22
CA SER A 229 -12.03 17.20 29.28
C SER A 229 -10.75 18.04 29.33
N PRO A 230 -10.28 18.47 30.52
CA PRO A 230 -9.04 19.24 30.63
C PRO A 230 -7.85 18.42 30.10
N ALA A 231 -6.96 19.06 29.34
CA ALA A 231 -5.85 18.37 28.67
C ALA A 231 -4.92 17.63 29.65
N GLY A 232 -4.73 18.17 30.85
CA GLY A 232 -3.94 17.52 31.91
C GLY A 232 -4.46 16.13 32.28
N LYS A 233 -5.78 15.96 32.38
CA LYS A 233 -6.41 14.66 32.66
C LYS A 233 -6.20 13.68 31.51
N VAL A 234 -6.27 14.16 30.26
CA VAL A 234 -6.05 13.33 29.07
C VAL A 234 -4.60 12.85 29.01
N TYR A 235 -3.62 13.71 29.28
CA TYR A 235 -2.21 13.30 29.32
C TYR A 235 -1.90 12.28 30.42
N SER A 236 -2.48 12.46 31.60
CA SER A 236 -2.33 11.48 32.69
C SER A 236 -2.89 10.11 32.31
N LYS A 237 -4.08 10.08 31.69
CA LYS A 237 -4.70 8.84 31.18
C LYS A 237 -3.84 8.20 30.09
N LEU A 238 -3.35 8.98 29.12
CA LEU A 238 -2.48 8.49 28.05
C LEU A 238 -1.21 7.85 28.61
N ARG A 239 -0.53 8.50 29.56
CA ARG A 239 0.68 7.96 30.18
C ARG A 239 0.43 6.61 30.87
N ALA A 240 -0.67 6.50 31.62
CA ALA A 240 -1.04 5.25 32.29
C ALA A 240 -1.38 4.13 31.29
N VAL A 241 -2.06 4.45 30.19
CA VAL A 241 -2.40 3.46 29.15
C VAL A 241 -1.17 3.07 28.33
N SER A 242 -0.30 4.00 27.98
CA SER A 242 0.94 3.72 27.27
C SER A 242 1.89 2.84 28.08
N ALA A 243 1.99 3.04 29.41
CA ALA A 243 2.75 2.15 30.29
C ALA A 243 2.22 0.71 30.21
N ARG A 244 0.89 0.53 30.32
CA ARG A 244 0.24 -0.78 30.21
C ARG A 244 0.39 -1.43 28.83
N LEU A 245 0.40 -0.63 27.76
CA LEU A 245 0.61 -1.14 26.41
C LEU A 245 2.07 -1.57 26.20
N ALA A 246 3.02 -0.89 26.84
CA ALA A 246 4.43 -1.26 26.80
C ALA A 246 4.73 -2.53 27.60
N GLU A 247 4.07 -2.76 28.74
CA GLU A 247 4.24 -3.95 29.58
C GLU A 247 3.69 -5.25 28.97
N LYS A 248 2.80 -5.14 27.97
CA LYS A 248 2.18 -6.30 27.31
C LYS A 248 3.07 -6.99 26.27
N PHE A 249 4.22 -6.42 25.96
CA PHE A 249 5.19 -6.92 24.99
C PHE A 249 6.58 -6.95 25.62
#